data_AF-A0A7S1UAZ0-F1
#
_entry.id   AF-A0A7S1UAZ0-F1
#
_cell.length_a   1.000
_cell.length_b   1.000
_cell.length_c   1.000
_cell.angle_alpha   90.00
_cell.angle_beta   90.00
_cell.angle_gamma   90.00
#
_symmetry.space_group_name_H-M   'P 1'
#
loop_
_entity.id
_entity.type
_entity.pdbx_description
1 polymer ?
#
loop_
_entity_poly.entity_id
_entity_poly.type
_entity_poly.pdbx_seq_one_letter_code
_entity_poly.pdbx_strand_id
1 'polypeptide(L)'
;ECPYHGWQFDAKGKTTKIPQAPNQGVCDKAAPARGFPTHVTGDIVWAYLPTEPRPTGDENMFRGLPSRDDLWMQAALARDHPDQAREAAMLHATTSTYVRELPYSWDYLLENGMDPAHVPFAHVAFQGARSDGEPVPMKVLEKDDRTFHVRAYTKKGDVQREAFHFFEMPSHFWIKMREKDSGEPAKMMTYVLSLPVGPGRSRVLIPTLSTSPLIMRKMPAWVAHIFTNKFVDADAWLQYAERRVAAGNRYVSMTTSDVGPDQFRAWWRENWKGRPLFGDNEERLKRRGSAPKQPKEQYLSWYESHVKNCHTCYSVLRRAEKVKKLSLLLALAPITLGMSWHYRVGGLALMLAARFGSEKIIEMMGPGHHAEPSVA
;
A
#
# COMPACT_ATOMS: atom_id res chain seq x y z
N GLU A 1 14.30 -26.00 -2.75
CA GLU A 1 14.11 -27.23 -3.54
C GLU A 1 12.92 -27.06 -4.47
N CYS A 2 13.03 -27.49 -5.74
CA CYS A 2 11.97 -27.45 -6.72
C CYS A 2 10.94 -28.57 -6.46
N PRO A 3 9.63 -28.26 -6.36
CA PRO A 3 8.62 -29.25 -5.99
C PRO A 3 8.31 -30.27 -7.09
N TYR A 4 8.73 -30.04 -8.34
CA TYR A 4 8.40 -30.95 -9.44
C TYR A 4 9.36 -32.14 -9.53
N HIS A 5 10.67 -31.88 -9.45
CA HIS A 5 11.71 -32.92 -9.62
C HIS A 5 12.78 -32.92 -8.52
N GLY A 6 12.64 -32.08 -7.49
CA GLY A 6 13.56 -32.04 -6.35
C GLY A 6 14.91 -31.37 -6.62
N TRP A 7 15.05 -30.59 -7.70
CA TRP A 7 16.29 -29.84 -7.96
C TRP A 7 16.53 -28.80 -6.86
N GLN A 8 17.77 -28.70 -6.39
CA GLN A 8 18.15 -27.77 -5.34
C GLN A 8 19.15 -26.74 -5.86
N PHE A 9 19.04 -25.52 -5.35
CA PHE A 9 19.85 -24.38 -5.73
C PHE A 9 20.35 -23.69 -4.46
N ASP A 10 21.56 -23.14 -4.51
CA ASP A 10 22.04 -22.25 -3.45
C ASP A 10 21.50 -20.81 -3.61
N ALA A 11 21.91 -19.92 -2.70
CA ALA A 11 21.50 -18.51 -2.70
C ALA A 11 21.99 -17.72 -3.92
N LYS A 12 23.00 -18.22 -4.66
CA LYS A 12 23.49 -17.62 -5.90
C LYS A 12 22.81 -18.21 -7.15
N GLY A 13 21.86 -19.11 -6.95
CA GLY A 13 21.16 -19.82 -8.02
C GLY A 13 21.97 -20.99 -8.59
N LYS A 14 23.16 -21.32 -8.07
CA LYS A 14 23.92 -22.48 -8.55
C LYS A 14 23.16 -23.75 -8.19
N THR A 15 23.01 -24.65 -9.16
CA THR A 15 22.44 -25.98 -8.93
C THR A 15 23.35 -26.78 -8.01
N THR A 16 22.86 -27.14 -6.82
CA THR A 16 23.63 -27.91 -5.82
C THR A 16 23.33 -29.39 -5.88
N LYS A 17 22.10 -29.77 -6.23
CA LYS A 17 21.66 -31.16 -6.30
C LYS A 17 20.60 -31.36 -7.37
N ILE A 18 20.80 -32.39 -8.18
CA ILE A 18 19.80 -32.94 -9.10
C ILE A 18 19.59 -34.40 -8.67
N PRO A 19 18.44 -34.76 -8.07
CA PRO A 19 18.24 -36.11 -7.55
C PRO A 19 18.40 -37.21 -8.61
N GLN A 20 18.12 -36.89 -9.88
CA GLN A 20 18.21 -37.81 -11.01
C GLN A 20 19.60 -37.83 -11.67
N ALA A 21 20.57 -37.02 -11.19
CA ALA A 21 21.90 -36.98 -11.77
C ALA A 21 22.75 -38.16 -11.28
N PRO A 22 23.49 -38.84 -12.18
CA PRO A 22 24.35 -39.97 -11.81
C PRO A 22 25.59 -39.55 -11.00
N ASN A 23 25.98 -38.27 -11.03
CA ASN A 23 27.08 -37.70 -10.26
C ASN A 23 26.98 -36.17 -10.18
N GLN A 24 27.81 -35.56 -9.32
CA GLN A 24 27.83 -34.11 -9.10
C GLN A 24 28.23 -33.31 -10.36
N GLY A 25 28.99 -33.90 -11.29
CA GLY A 25 29.44 -33.23 -12.51
C GLY A 25 28.30 -32.79 -13.45
N VAL A 26 27.11 -33.39 -13.31
CA VAL A 26 25.90 -32.91 -14.02
C VAL A 26 25.36 -31.63 -13.37
N CYS A 27 25.36 -31.55 -12.04
CA CYS A 27 24.96 -30.35 -11.31
C CYS A 27 25.88 -29.16 -11.64
N ASP A 28 27.19 -29.38 -11.73
CA ASP A 28 28.17 -28.32 -12.04
C ASP A 28 28.06 -27.78 -13.48
N LYS A 29 27.49 -28.58 -14.40
CA LYS A 29 27.21 -28.16 -15.78
C LYS A 29 25.84 -27.52 -15.96
N ALA A 30 24.95 -27.65 -14.97
CA ALA A 30 23.62 -27.06 -15.05
C ALA A 30 23.71 -25.53 -14.98
N ALA A 31 23.01 -24.85 -15.88
CA ALA A 31 22.93 -23.40 -15.85
C ALA A 31 22.34 -22.92 -14.51
N PRO A 32 22.92 -21.89 -13.87
CA PRO A 32 22.38 -21.37 -12.62
C PRO A 32 21.01 -20.74 -12.86
N ALA A 33 20.12 -20.90 -11.89
CA ALA A 33 18.90 -20.13 -11.83
C ALA A 33 19.24 -18.63 -11.70
N ARG A 34 18.42 -17.76 -12.30
CA ARG A 34 18.61 -16.32 -12.19
C ARG A 34 18.38 -15.87 -10.75
N GLY A 35 19.42 -15.35 -10.12
CA GLY A 35 19.34 -14.60 -8.86
C GLY A 35 19.08 -13.11 -9.09
N PHE A 36 18.50 -12.45 -8.10
CA PHE A 36 18.38 -10.99 -8.05
C PHE A 36 19.10 -10.49 -6.81
N PRO A 37 19.84 -9.38 -6.86
CA PRO A 37 20.37 -8.76 -5.65
C PRO A 37 19.22 -8.43 -4.69
N THR A 38 19.45 -8.66 -3.40
CA THR A 38 18.48 -8.39 -2.36
C THR A 38 19.10 -7.60 -1.23
N HIS A 39 18.31 -6.76 -0.57
CA HIS A 39 18.69 -6.02 0.62
C HIS A 39 17.61 -6.13 1.68
N VAL A 40 18.00 -6.12 2.95
CA VAL A 40 17.06 -6.21 4.07
C VAL A 40 17.18 -4.94 4.91
N THR A 41 16.04 -4.29 5.10
CA THR A 41 15.91 -3.06 5.86
C THR A 41 14.75 -3.25 6.82
N GLY A 42 15.05 -3.36 8.12
CA GLY A 42 14.08 -3.69 9.15
C GLY A 42 13.45 -5.06 8.88
N ASP A 43 12.14 -5.08 8.66
CA ASP A 43 11.38 -6.30 8.31
C ASP A 43 10.98 -6.35 6.82
N ILE A 44 11.56 -5.47 5.99
CA ILE A 44 11.29 -5.37 4.57
C ILE A 44 12.45 -5.99 3.78
N VAL A 45 12.11 -6.85 2.83
CA VAL A 45 13.05 -7.41 1.85
C VAL A 45 12.88 -6.66 0.53
N TRP A 46 13.98 -6.08 0.07
CA TRP A 46 14.09 -5.41 -1.21
C TRP A 46 14.75 -6.34 -2.21
N ALA A 47 14.25 -6.36 -3.45
CA ALA A 47 14.86 -7.09 -4.55
C ALA A 47 15.07 -6.13 -5.72
N TYR A 48 16.29 -6.10 -6.25
CA TYR A 48 16.59 -5.31 -7.43
C TYR A 48 16.26 -6.12 -8.68
N LEU A 49 15.18 -5.74 -9.36
CA LEU A 49 14.78 -6.32 -10.64
C LEU A 49 15.37 -5.46 -11.77
N PRO A 50 16.44 -5.90 -12.45
CA PRO A 50 17.08 -5.12 -13.49
C PRO A 50 16.16 -4.94 -14.69
N THR A 51 16.04 -3.70 -15.13
CA THR A 51 15.19 -3.28 -16.25
C THR A 51 15.91 -2.19 -17.01
N GLU A 52 15.88 -2.23 -18.34
CA GLU A 52 16.37 -1.09 -19.13
C GLU A 52 15.61 0.19 -18.76
N PRO A 53 16.30 1.32 -18.49
CA PRO A 53 17.72 1.59 -18.74
C PRO A 53 18.67 1.38 -17.53
N ARG A 54 18.22 0.82 -16.41
CA ARG A 54 19.06 0.54 -15.22
C ARG A 54 19.33 -0.98 -15.08
N PRO A 55 20.43 -1.50 -15.68
CA PRO A 55 20.79 -2.91 -15.61
C PRO A 55 21.37 -3.30 -14.25
N THR A 56 21.61 -4.61 -14.09
CA THR A 56 22.29 -5.17 -12.90
C THR A 56 23.73 -4.67 -12.88
N GLY A 57 24.18 -4.09 -11.77
CA GLY A 57 25.55 -3.55 -11.63
C GLY A 57 25.64 -2.04 -11.35
N ASP A 58 24.51 -1.33 -11.22
CA ASP A 58 24.49 0.01 -10.59
C ASP A 58 25.04 -0.13 -9.15
N GLU A 59 26.24 0.41 -8.88
CA GLU A 59 26.94 0.32 -7.58
C GLU A 59 26.09 0.82 -6.41
N ASN A 60 25.04 1.60 -6.71
CA ASN A 60 24.14 2.20 -5.74
C ASN A 60 22.73 1.58 -5.74
N MET A 61 22.54 0.34 -6.18
CA MET A 61 21.20 -0.28 -6.33
C MET A 61 20.27 -0.20 -5.09
N PHE A 62 20.83 -0.14 -3.88
CA PHE A 62 20.09 0.04 -2.60
C PHE A 62 20.50 1.31 -1.83
N ARG A 63 21.17 2.26 -2.48
CA ARG A 63 21.57 3.55 -1.86
C ARG A 63 20.35 4.23 -1.24
N GLY A 64 20.51 4.71 -0.01
CA GLY A 64 19.45 5.37 0.77
C GLY A 64 18.70 4.42 1.71
N LEU A 65 18.73 3.11 1.44
CA LEU A 65 18.13 2.11 2.32
C LEU A 65 19.13 1.72 3.43
N PRO A 66 18.83 2.00 4.71
CA PRO A 66 19.70 1.58 5.80
C PRO A 66 19.81 0.05 5.84
N SER A 67 20.95 -0.45 6.32
CA SER A 67 21.04 -1.88 6.62
C SER A 67 20.08 -2.22 7.76
N ARG A 68 19.86 -3.53 7.97
CA ARG A 68 19.15 -4.01 9.15
C ARG A 68 19.78 -3.36 10.39
N ASP A 69 21.06 -3.58 10.68
CA ASP A 69 21.67 -3.14 11.94
C ASP A 69 21.70 -1.60 12.12
N ASP A 70 21.82 -0.84 11.03
CA ASP A 70 21.80 0.63 11.08
C ASP A 70 20.46 1.21 11.56
N LEU A 71 19.34 0.55 11.29
CA LEU A 71 18.02 1.03 11.70
C LEU A 71 17.82 1.01 13.21
N TRP A 72 18.29 -0.04 13.89
CA TRP A 72 18.21 -0.12 15.35
C TRP A 72 19.10 0.97 15.98
N MET A 73 20.26 1.24 15.39
CA MET A 73 21.15 2.33 15.81
C MET A 73 20.52 3.71 15.57
N GLN A 74 19.94 3.94 14.41
CA GLN A 74 19.23 5.20 14.09
C GLN A 74 18.04 5.44 15.01
N ALA A 75 17.23 4.41 15.28
CA ALA A 75 16.11 4.52 16.23
C ALA A 75 16.57 4.80 17.66
N ALA A 76 17.71 4.25 18.08
CA ALA A 76 18.31 4.51 19.39
C ALA A 76 18.90 5.94 19.50
N LEU A 77 19.55 6.43 18.44
CA LEU A 77 20.17 7.75 18.37
C LEU A 77 19.15 8.87 18.16
N ALA A 78 18.03 8.60 17.50
CA ALA A 78 16.99 9.59 17.23
C ALA A 78 16.03 9.84 18.41
N ARG A 79 16.35 9.37 19.63
CA ARG A 79 15.55 9.63 20.84
C ARG A 79 15.25 11.12 21.05
N ASP A 80 16.19 11.99 20.70
CA ASP A 80 16.06 13.45 20.83
C ASP A 80 15.59 14.13 19.52
N HIS A 81 15.36 13.35 18.45
CA HIS A 81 14.89 13.81 17.13
C HIS A 81 13.64 13.02 16.71
N PRO A 82 12.45 13.39 17.23
CA PRO A 82 11.25 12.57 17.13
C PRO A 82 10.81 12.25 15.69
N ASP A 83 11.03 13.15 14.73
CA ASP A 83 10.71 12.89 13.33
C ASP A 83 11.66 11.86 12.70
N GLN A 84 12.96 11.92 12.99
CA GLN A 84 13.94 10.95 12.49
C GLN A 84 13.71 9.56 13.09
N ALA A 85 13.39 9.48 14.39
CA ALA A 85 13.04 8.21 15.03
C ALA A 85 11.81 7.57 14.40
N ARG A 86 10.83 8.39 14.02
CA ARG A 86 9.61 7.94 13.35
C ARG A 86 9.86 7.47 11.92
N GLU A 87 10.71 8.18 11.18
CA GLU A 87 11.13 7.77 9.83
C GLU A 87 11.87 6.42 9.88
N ALA A 88 12.80 6.22 10.83
CA ALA A 88 13.47 4.93 11.01
C ALA A 88 12.49 3.80 11.40
N ALA A 89 11.50 4.09 12.26
CA ALA A 89 10.50 3.12 12.68
C ALA A 89 9.59 2.62 11.53
N MET A 90 9.49 3.35 10.41
CA MET A 90 8.62 3.02 9.28
C MET A 90 9.06 1.81 8.49
N LEU A 91 10.34 1.44 8.60
CA LEU A 91 10.90 0.30 7.89
C LEU A 91 10.74 -1.01 8.67
N HIS A 92 10.07 -0.97 9.83
CA HIS A 92 9.64 -2.15 10.59
C HIS A 92 8.20 -2.52 10.25
N ALA A 93 8.00 -3.77 9.82
CA ALA A 93 6.67 -4.30 9.59
C ALA A 93 6.02 -4.63 10.93
N THR A 94 4.78 -4.19 11.13
CA THR A 94 4.03 -4.53 12.34
C THR A 94 2.82 -5.39 11.99
N THR A 95 2.10 -5.85 13.01
CA THR A 95 0.81 -6.52 12.84
C THR A 95 -0.24 -5.67 12.12
N SER A 96 -0.02 -4.35 12.02
CA SER A 96 -0.87 -3.42 11.28
C SER A 96 -0.38 -3.07 9.88
N THR A 97 0.75 -3.64 9.41
CA THR A 97 1.19 -3.47 8.02
C THR A 97 0.07 -3.87 7.06
N TYR A 98 -0.27 -2.96 6.16
CA TYR A 98 -1.36 -3.10 5.22
C TYR A 98 -0.81 -3.35 3.81
N VAL A 99 -1.39 -4.33 3.11
CA VAL A 99 -1.02 -4.66 1.72
C VAL A 99 -2.28 -4.79 0.89
N ARG A 100 -2.37 -4.09 -0.24
CA ARG A 100 -3.50 -4.20 -1.16
C ARG A 100 -3.09 -4.05 -2.62
N GLU A 101 -3.70 -4.82 -3.51
CA GLU A 101 -3.58 -4.61 -4.95
C GLU A 101 -4.60 -3.58 -5.45
N LEU A 102 -4.17 -2.69 -6.34
CA LEU A 102 -4.90 -1.52 -6.78
C LEU A 102 -5.15 -1.54 -8.29
N PRO A 103 -6.25 -0.93 -8.74
CA PRO A 103 -6.72 -1.05 -10.12
C PRO A 103 -6.18 0.03 -11.06
N TYR A 104 -5.04 0.62 -10.71
CA TYR A 104 -4.34 1.63 -11.49
C TYR A 104 -2.84 1.37 -11.42
N SER A 105 -2.12 1.87 -12.41
CA SER A 105 -0.69 1.62 -12.54
C SER A 105 0.15 2.24 -11.42
N TRP A 106 1.34 1.67 -11.24
CA TRP A 106 2.29 2.05 -10.20
C TRP A 106 2.73 3.51 -10.30
N ASP A 107 2.85 4.05 -11.51
CA ASP A 107 3.22 5.45 -11.78
C ASP A 107 2.13 6.43 -11.35
N TYR A 108 0.86 6.08 -11.56
CA TYR A 108 -0.27 6.88 -11.07
C TYR A 108 -0.36 6.90 -9.55
N LEU A 109 -0.06 5.78 -8.87
CA LEU A 109 -0.01 5.73 -7.41
C LEU A 109 1.07 6.67 -6.86
N LEU A 110 2.26 6.67 -7.45
CA LEU A 110 3.36 7.53 -7.01
C LEU A 110 3.10 9.01 -7.33
N GLU A 111 2.61 9.31 -8.53
CA GLU A 111 2.25 10.68 -8.91
C GLU A 111 1.18 11.25 -7.96
N ASN A 112 0.15 10.46 -7.63
CA ASN A 112 -0.90 10.84 -6.68
C ASN A 112 -0.33 11.12 -5.27
N GLY A 113 0.66 10.34 -4.84
CA GLY A 113 1.37 10.60 -3.60
C GLY A 113 2.06 11.97 -3.54
N MET A 114 2.38 12.57 -4.69
CA MET A 114 3.02 13.87 -4.81
C MET A 114 2.04 15.04 -4.99
N ASP A 115 0.74 14.76 -5.08
CA ASP A 115 -0.31 15.76 -5.30
C ASP A 115 -1.16 15.94 -4.03
N PRO A 116 -0.81 16.81 -3.07
CA PRO A 116 -1.69 17.10 -1.94
C PRO A 116 -2.96 17.89 -2.31
N ALA A 117 -3.12 18.41 -3.54
CA ALA A 117 -4.29 19.22 -3.90
C ALA A 117 -5.56 18.40 -4.05
N HIS A 118 -5.47 17.10 -4.31
CA HIS A 118 -6.65 16.22 -4.34
C HIS A 118 -7.20 15.89 -2.95
N VAL A 119 -6.42 16.06 -1.88
CA VAL A 119 -6.75 15.57 -0.53
C VAL A 119 -8.09 16.12 -0.01
N PRO A 120 -8.40 17.43 -0.10
CA PRO A 120 -9.70 17.97 0.31
C PRO A 120 -10.88 17.41 -0.47
N PHE A 121 -10.66 16.87 -1.67
CA PHE A 121 -11.72 16.43 -2.58
C PHE A 121 -11.94 14.91 -2.56
N ALA A 122 -10.87 14.11 -2.49
CA ALA A 122 -10.97 12.65 -2.44
C ALA A 122 -11.09 12.14 -1.00
N HIS A 123 -10.36 12.74 -0.04
CA HIS A 123 -10.27 12.23 1.33
C HIS A 123 -11.13 13.01 2.34
N VAL A 124 -12.32 13.47 1.92
CA VAL A 124 -13.26 14.27 2.74
C VAL A 124 -13.59 13.59 4.09
N ALA A 125 -13.68 12.27 4.12
CA ALA A 125 -13.99 11.54 5.35
C ALA A 125 -12.79 11.41 6.32
N PHE A 126 -11.57 11.73 5.88
CA PHE A 126 -10.32 11.39 6.60
C PHE A 126 -9.43 12.61 6.88
N GLN A 127 -9.24 13.49 5.90
CA GLN A 127 -8.14 14.47 5.95
C GLN A 127 -8.57 15.93 5.83
N GLY A 128 -9.82 16.24 5.48
CA GLY A 128 -10.34 17.61 5.40
C GLY A 128 -11.76 17.66 4.88
N ALA A 129 -12.23 18.83 4.49
CA ALA A 129 -13.51 19.03 3.81
C ALA A 129 -13.25 19.62 2.42
N ARG A 130 -14.20 19.49 1.49
CA ARG A 130 -14.08 20.11 0.15
C ARG A 130 -13.93 21.64 0.23
N SER A 131 -14.46 22.26 1.28
CA SER A 131 -14.29 23.68 1.59
C SER A 131 -12.86 24.08 1.94
N ASP A 132 -11.99 23.12 2.24
CA ASP A 132 -10.56 23.35 2.49
C ASP A 132 -9.75 23.48 1.18
N GLY A 133 -10.41 23.36 0.01
CA GLY A 133 -9.79 23.56 -1.29
C GLY A 133 -9.32 25.01 -1.47
N GLU A 134 -8.01 25.20 -1.53
CA GLU A 134 -7.36 26.50 -1.71
C GLU A 134 -6.11 26.34 -2.60
N PRO A 135 -5.47 27.43 -3.06
CA PRO A 135 -4.18 27.33 -3.72
C PRO A 135 -3.19 26.53 -2.85
N VAL A 136 -2.43 25.63 -3.46
CA VAL A 136 -1.44 24.79 -2.78
C VAL A 136 -0.04 25.22 -3.26
N PRO A 137 0.58 26.25 -2.66
CA PRO A 137 1.93 26.64 -3.02
C PRO A 137 2.90 25.50 -2.73
N MET A 138 3.60 25.06 -3.78
CA MET A 138 4.64 24.05 -3.67
C MET A 138 6.01 24.60 -4.02
N LYS A 139 7.04 24.04 -3.40
CA LYS A 139 8.44 24.34 -3.68
C LYS A 139 9.27 23.07 -3.60
N VAL A 140 10.10 22.83 -4.62
CA VAL A 140 11.16 21.82 -4.57
C VAL A 140 12.20 22.26 -3.55
N LEU A 141 12.47 21.40 -2.57
CA LEU A 141 13.51 21.63 -1.57
C LEU A 141 14.83 21.01 -2.01
N GLU A 142 14.77 19.76 -2.43
CA GLU A 142 15.91 18.95 -2.82
C GLU A 142 15.53 18.08 -4.02
N LYS A 143 16.50 17.81 -4.89
CA LYS A 143 16.35 16.96 -6.06
C LYS A 143 17.71 16.40 -6.46
N ASP A 144 17.75 15.11 -6.72
CA ASP A 144 18.86 14.45 -7.42
C ASP A 144 18.33 13.48 -8.49
N ASP A 145 19.17 12.55 -8.97
CA ASP A 145 18.78 11.59 -9.99
C ASP A 145 17.86 10.46 -9.47
N ARG A 146 17.71 10.32 -8.15
CA ARG A 146 16.99 9.21 -7.47
C ARG A 146 15.88 9.66 -6.53
N THR A 147 15.90 10.90 -6.06
CA THR A 147 14.95 11.44 -5.10
C THR A 147 14.58 12.88 -5.45
N PHE A 148 13.40 13.29 -5.00
CA PHE A 148 13.06 14.70 -4.87
C PHE A 148 12.16 14.92 -3.66
N HIS A 149 12.32 16.07 -3.03
CA HIS A 149 11.57 16.49 -1.86
C HIS A 149 10.79 17.77 -2.20
N VAL A 150 9.48 17.75 -2.00
CA VAL A 150 8.60 18.89 -2.25
C VAL A 150 7.92 19.29 -0.96
N ARG A 151 7.96 20.59 -0.67
CA ARG A 151 7.13 21.19 0.37
C ARG A 151 5.88 21.78 -0.26
N ALA A 152 4.74 21.54 0.37
CA ALA A 152 3.45 22.12 0.05
C ALA A 152 2.83 22.79 1.28
N TYR A 153 2.06 23.86 1.06
CA TYR A 153 1.19 24.44 2.09
C TYR A 153 -0.26 24.07 1.79
N THR A 154 -0.97 23.57 2.81
CA THR A 154 -2.37 23.11 2.71
C THR A 154 -3.16 23.60 3.90
N LYS A 155 -4.49 23.41 3.88
CA LYS A 155 -5.39 23.81 4.96
C LYS A 155 -6.30 22.68 5.39
N LYS A 156 -6.69 22.71 6.67
CA LYS A 156 -7.78 21.91 7.21
C LYS A 156 -8.59 22.74 8.20
N GLY A 157 -9.83 23.11 7.86
CA GLY A 157 -10.56 24.12 8.62
C GLY A 157 -9.75 25.41 8.67
N ASP A 158 -9.59 26.03 9.83
CA ASP A 158 -8.80 27.26 9.97
C ASP A 158 -7.29 27.02 10.16
N VAL A 159 -6.85 25.75 10.16
CA VAL A 159 -5.47 25.39 10.45
C VAL A 159 -4.66 25.26 9.16
N GLN A 160 -3.63 26.10 9.05
CA GLN A 160 -2.62 26.02 8.00
C GLN A 160 -1.62 24.90 8.30
N ARG A 161 -1.22 24.16 7.27
CA ARG A 161 -0.37 22.97 7.36
C ARG A 161 0.79 23.07 6.41
N GLU A 162 1.92 22.57 6.86
CA GLU A 162 3.11 22.36 6.04
C GLU A 162 3.25 20.84 5.81
N ALA A 163 3.17 20.43 4.54
CA ALA A 163 3.33 19.07 4.10
C ALA A 163 4.65 18.92 3.35
N PHE A 164 5.38 17.84 3.63
CA PHE A 164 6.61 17.48 2.95
C PHE A 164 6.42 16.11 2.31
N HIS A 165 6.62 16.07 1.00
CA HIS A 165 6.50 14.88 0.17
C HIS A 165 7.90 14.47 -0.26
N PHE A 166 8.25 13.22 0.03
CA PHE A 166 9.55 12.64 -0.29
C PHE A 166 9.32 11.49 -1.23
N PHE A 167 9.97 11.51 -2.38
CA PHE A 167 9.96 10.39 -3.32
C PHE A 167 11.35 9.79 -3.42
N GLU A 168 11.46 8.47 -3.37
CA GLU A 168 12.72 7.77 -3.59
C GLU A 168 12.53 6.57 -4.53
N MET A 169 13.48 6.43 -5.45
CA MET A 169 13.43 5.43 -6.51
C MET A 169 13.38 3.98 -6.00
N PRO A 170 12.76 3.07 -6.78
CA PRO A 170 11.68 3.27 -7.73
C PRO A 170 10.38 2.75 -7.13
N SER A 171 10.16 2.89 -5.83
CA SER A 171 9.02 2.18 -5.24
C SER A 171 8.54 2.70 -3.92
N HIS A 172 8.95 3.89 -3.46
CA HIS A 172 8.33 4.43 -2.26
C HIS A 172 8.31 5.94 -2.21
N PHE A 173 7.38 6.43 -1.41
CA PHE A 173 7.32 7.81 -0.99
C PHE A 173 6.85 7.87 0.44
N TRP A 174 7.13 8.98 1.10
CA TRP A 174 6.53 9.27 2.39
C TRP A 174 6.15 10.73 2.49
N ILE A 175 5.14 10.96 3.30
CA ILE A 175 4.57 12.28 3.52
C ILE A 175 4.62 12.54 5.01
N LYS A 176 5.17 13.69 5.42
CA LYS A 176 5.03 14.20 6.77
C LYS A 176 4.31 15.53 6.76
N MET A 177 3.40 15.70 7.71
CA MET A 177 2.59 16.89 7.84
C MET A 177 2.64 17.41 9.28
N ARG A 178 2.79 18.72 9.39
CA ARG A 178 2.70 19.46 10.64
C ARG A 178 1.86 20.71 10.45
N GLU A 179 1.44 21.26 11.56
CA GLU A 179 0.82 22.58 11.59
C GLU A 179 1.88 23.63 11.27
N LYS A 180 1.54 24.56 10.37
CA LYS A 180 2.46 25.59 9.91
C LYS A 180 2.89 26.45 11.10
N ASP A 181 4.18 26.80 11.15
CA ASP A 181 4.78 27.68 12.16
C ASP A 181 4.64 27.20 13.63
N SER A 182 4.18 25.97 13.85
CA SER A 182 4.02 25.42 15.21
C SER A 182 5.32 25.11 15.94
N GLY A 183 6.43 24.91 15.19
CA GLY A 183 7.69 24.40 15.75
C GLY A 183 7.63 22.94 16.22
N GLU A 184 6.45 22.32 16.17
CA GLU A 184 6.20 20.96 16.65
C GLU A 184 6.65 19.90 15.63
N PRO A 185 6.98 18.68 16.09
CA PRO A 185 7.21 17.52 15.23
C PRO A 185 5.99 17.18 14.35
N ALA A 186 6.22 16.43 13.27
CA ALA A 186 5.13 16.01 12.38
C ALA A 186 4.04 15.26 13.14
N LYS A 187 2.79 15.75 13.06
CA LYS A 187 1.63 15.10 13.70
C LYS A 187 1.13 13.92 12.86
N MET A 188 1.33 13.96 11.55
CA MET A 188 0.99 12.88 10.64
C MET A 188 2.19 12.48 9.79
N MET A 189 2.47 11.18 9.69
CA MET A 189 3.45 10.65 8.77
C MET A 189 2.93 9.35 8.13
N THR A 190 3.00 9.26 6.81
CA THR A 190 2.53 8.11 6.02
C THR A 190 3.66 7.66 5.11
N TYR A 191 3.98 6.37 5.15
CA TYR A 191 4.99 5.75 4.30
C TYR A 191 4.31 4.75 3.38
N VAL A 192 4.58 4.88 2.09
CA VAL A 192 3.91 4.08 1.05
C VAL A 192 4.98 3.45 0.18
N LEU A 193 5.03 2.12 0.18
CA LEU A 193 5.74 1.37 -0.84
C LEU A 193 4.76 0.97 -1.93
N SER A 194 5.14 1.21 -3.17
CA SER A 194 4.38 0.93 -4.38
C SER A 194 5.13 -0.10 -5.20
N LEU A 195 4.47 -1.20 -5.54
CA LEU A 195 5.03 -2.27 -6.36
C LEU A 195 4.22 -2.43 -7.65
N PRO A 196 4.87 -2.50 -8.82
CA PRO A 196 4.19 -2.89 -10.04
C PRO A 196 3.81 -4.39 -9.96
N VAL A 197 2.54 -4.75 -10.21
CA VAL A 197 2.11 -6.18 -10.25
C VAL A 197 1.55 -6.61 -11.61
N GLY A 198 1.19 -5.65 -12.46
CA GLY A 198 0.84 -5.89 -13.85
C GLY A 198 0.52 -4.58 -14.58
N PRO A 199 0.28 -4.63 -15.91
CA PRO A 199 -0.20 -3.46 -16.65
C PRO A 199 -1.48 -2.89 -16.01
N GLY A 200 -1.48 -1.58 -15.71
CA GLY A 200 -2.62 -0.90 -15.07
C GLY A 200 -2.92 -1.37 -13.64
N ARG A 201 -1.98 -2.06 -12.98
CA ARG A 201 -2.15 -2.59 -11.63
C ARG A 201 -0.90 -2.40 -10.78
N SER A 202 -1.11 -1.96 -9.56
CA SER A 202 -0.06 -1.78 -8.56
C SER A 202 -0.43 -2.50 -7.27
N ARG A 203 0.53 -2.64 -6.37
CA ARG A 203 0.32 -3.11 -5.02
C ARG A 203 0.91 -2.09 -4.08
N VAL A 204 0.12 -1.67 -3.11
CA VAL A 204 0.56 -0.79 -2.04
C VAL A 204 0.94 -1.63 -0.82
N LEU A 205 2.04 -1.27 -0.17
CA LEU A 205 2.41 -1.72 1.17
C LEU A 205 2.57 -0.47 2.03
N ILE A 206 1.79 -0.38 3.10
CA ILE A 206 1.82 0.72 4.06
C ILE A 206 2.24 0.11 5.40
N PRO A 207 3.54 0.20 5.76
CA PRO A 207 3.96 -0.11 7.11
C PRO A 207 3.28 0.91 8.03
N THR A 208 2.67 0.41 9.11
CA THR A 208 2.14 1.16 10.26
C THR A 208 2.06 2.68 10.10
N LEU A 209 0.86 3.27 10.15
CA LEU A 209 0.66 4.71 10.24
C LEU A 209 1.27 5.25 11.56
N SER A 210 2.58 5.54 11.52
CA SER A 210 3.51 5.63 12.66
C SER A 210 3.16 6.74 13.67
N THR A 211 2.30 7.69 13.29
CA THR A 211 1.94 8.82 14.17
C THR A 211 0.45 8.92 14.48
N SER A 212 -0.30 7.83 14.28
CA SER A 212 -1.71 7.82 14.62
C SER A 212 -1.92 8.07 16.13
N PRO A 213 -2.93 8.85 16.56
CA PRO A 213 -3.20 9.11 17.98
C PRO A 213 -3.25 7.82 18.79
N LEU A 214 -3.00 7.86 20.11
CA LEU A 214 -2.93 6.68 20.99
C LEU A 214 -4.09 5.67 20.78
N ILE A 215 -5.27 6.18 20.45
CA ILE A 215 -6.47 5.37 20.16
C ILE A 215 -6.31 4.45 18.92
N MET A 216 -5.61 4.91 17.88
CA MET A 216 -5.29 4.10 16.71
C MET A 216 -4.19 3.07 16.99
N ARG A 217 -3.25 3.36 17.90
CA ARG A 217 -2.22 2.38 18.33
C ARG A 217 -2.82 1.21 19.12
N LYS A 218 -3.94 1.42 19.81
CA LYS A 218 -4.68 0.38 20.54
C LYS A 218 -5.76 -0.31 19.70
N MET A 219 -6.01 0.20 18.49
CA MET A 219 -7.03 -0.34 17.61
C MET A 219 -6.60 -1.71 17.08
N PRO A 220 -7.49 -2.71 17.04
CA PRO A 220 -7.17 -3.99 16.41
C PRO A 220 -6.76 -3.80 14.95
N ALA A 221 -5.71 -4.50 14.50
CA ALA A 221 -5.15 -4.33 13.16
C ALA A 221 -6.20 -4.44 12.03
N TRP A 222 -7.16 -5.36 12.16
CA TRP A 222 -8.22 -5.53 11.15
C TRP A 222 -9.14 -4.30 11.03
N VAL A 223 -9.35 -3.55 12.12
CA VAL A 223 -10.14 -2.31 12.09
C VAL A 223 -9.32 -1.20 11.44
N ALA A 224 -8.02 -1.10 11.76
CA ALA A 224 -7.11 -0.18 11.08
C ALA A 224 -7.11 -0.43 9.56
N HIS A 225 -7.07 -1.71 9.14
CA HIS A 225 -7.15 -2.08 7.72
C HIS A 225 -8.48 -1.71 7.06
N ILE A 226 -9.61 -1.70 7.77
CA ILE A 226 -10.88 -1.16 7.23
C ILE A 226 -10.72 0.32 6.91
N PHE A 227 -10.14 1.11 7.83
CA PHE A 227 -9.92 2.54 7.58
C PHE A 227 -8.95 2.76 6.42
N THR A 228 -7.88 1.97 6.33
CA THR A 228 -6.94 2.04 5.21
C THR A 228 -7.59 1.64 3.88
N ASN A 229 -8.45 0.61 3.84
CA ASN A 229 -9.19 0.25 2.64
C ASN A 229 -10.03 1.42 2.12
N LYS A 230 -10.81 2.04 3.00
CA LYS A 230 -11.63 3.22 2.65
C LYS A 230 -10.78 4.41 2.22
N PHE A 231 -9.64 4.63 2.87
CA PHE A 231 -8.71 5.68 2.49
C PHE A 231 -8.20 5.49 1.06
N VAL A 232 -7.78 4.27 0.72
CA VAL A 232 -7.24 3.94 -0.61
C VAL A 232 -8.34 3.86 -1.69
N ASP A 233 -9.57 3.50 -1.33
CA ASP A 233 -10.72 3.51 -2.26
C ASP A 233 -11.06 4.92 -2.76
N ALA A 234 -10.78 5.95 -1.97
CA ALA A 234 -11.00 7.34 -2.37
C ALA A 234 -10.22 7.69 -3.66
N ASP A 235 -9.10 7.02 -3.91
CA ASP A 235 -8.25 7.21 -5.09
C ASP A 235 -8.54 6.22 -6.23
N ALA A 236 -9.55 5.34 -6.10
CA ALA A 236 -9.90 4.38 -7.14
C ALA A 236 -10.28 5.06 -8.48
N TRP A 237 -10.65 6.35 -8.44
CA TRP A 237 -10.90 7.17 -9.62
C TRP A 237 -9.66 7.35 -10.51
N LEU A 238 -8.44 7.18 -10.00
CA LEU A 238 -7.20 7.30 -10.79
C LEU A 238 -7.17 6.35 -12.00
N GLN A 239 -7.84 5.20 -11.92
CA GLN A 239 -8.01 4.31 -13.06
C GLN A 239 -8.76 5.00 -14.23
N TYR A 240 -9.70 5.89 -13.93
CA TYR A 240 -10.37 6.70 -14.94
C TYR A 240 -9.40 7.73 -15.55
N ALA A 241 -8.58 8.39 -14.72
CA ALA A 241 -7.55 9.31 -15.19
C ALA A 241 -6.54 8.62 -16.13
N GLU A 242 -6.04 7.44 -15.75
CA GLU A 242 -5.15 6.60 -16.58
C GLU A 242 -5.76 6.31 -17.95
N ARG A 243 -7.04 5.92 -17.99
CA ARG A 243 -7.76 5.67 -19.25
C ARG A 243 -7.90 6.92 -20.12
N ARG A 244 -8.13 8.09 -19.52
CA ARG A 244 -8.26 9.35 -20.29
C ARG A 244 -6.92 9.75 -20.92
N VAL A 245 -5.82 9.64 -20.20
CA VAL A 245 -4.49 9.93 -20.74
C VAL A 245 -4.11 8.93 -21.84
N ALA A 246 -4.41 7.64 -21.63
CA ALA A 246 -4.23 6.62 -22.65
C ALA A 246 -5.05 6.88 -23.93
N ALA A 247 -6.18 7.58 -23.82
CA ALA A 247 -7.00 8.04 -24.95
C ALA A 247 -6.47 9.31 -25.64
N GLY A 248 -5.27 9.79 -25.27
CA GLY A 248 -4.61 10.93 -25.91
C GLY A 248 -4.92 12.29 -25.26
N ASN A 249 -5.65 12.34 -24.14
CA ASN A 249 -5.84 13.58 -23.41
C ASN A 249 -4.50 14.03 -22.80
N ARG A 250 -4.17 15.32 -22.98
CA ARG A 250 -2.99 15.93 -22.40
C ARG A 250 -3.37 16.74 -21.16
N TYR A 251 -2.66 16.52 -20.07
CA TYR A 251 -2.74 17.38 -18.89
C TYR A 251 -1.83 18.59 -19.09
N VAL A 252 -2.30 19.76 -18.66
CA VAL A 252 -1.51 21.00 -18.64
C VAL A 252 -1.45 21.45 -17.20
N SER A 253 -0.23 21.55 -16.67
CA SER A 253 0.02 22.08 -15.34
C SER A 253 -0.22 23.58 -15.33
N MET A 254 -1.07 24.05 -14.42
CA MET A 254 -1.57 25.43 -14.43
C MET A 254 -1.16 26.21 -13.19
N THR A 255 -0.86 25.52 -12.09
CA THR A 255 -0.52 26.21 -10.83
C THR A 255 0.66 25.55 -10.13
N THR A 256 1.12 26.17 -9.05
CA THR A 256 2.16 25.57 -8.21
C THR A 256 1.71 24.28 -7.53
N SER A 257 0.41 23.94 -7.53
CA SER A 257 -0.08 22.64 -7.04
C SER A 257 0.42 21.45 -7.86
N ASP A 258 0.93 21.68 -9.07
CA ASP A 258 1.39 20.63 -9.98
C ASP A 258 2.89 20.35 -9.85
N VAL A 259 3.64 21.11 -9.02
CA VAL A 259 5.11 20.98 -8.92
C VAL A 259 5.54 19.58 -8.52
N GLY A 260 4.86 18.96 -7.54
CA GLY A 260 5.14 17.58 -7.12
C GLY A 260 4.94 16.57 -8.26
N PRO A 261 3.73 16.48 -8.84
CA PRO A 261 3.46 15.64 -10.00
C PRO A 261 4.42 15.90 -11.16
N ASP A 262 4.75 17.16 -11.44
CA ASP A 262 5.67 17.51 -12.53
C ASP A 262 7.10 17.07 -12.26
N GLN A 263 7.59 17.12 -11.01
CA GLN A 263 8.88 16.53 -10.66
C GLN A 263 8.86 15.02 -10.85
N PHE A 264 7.80 14.33 -10.43
CA PHE A 264 7.67 12.89 -10.66
C PHE A 264 7.69 12.55 -12.16
N ARG A 265 6.89 13.25 -12.97
CA ARG A 265 6.81 13.04 -14.42
C ARG A 265 8.14 13.35 -15.11
N ALA A 266 8.85 14.39 -14.68
CA ALA A 266 10.18 14.72 -15.21
C ALA A 266 11.19 13.61 -14.87
N TRP A 267 11.26 13.21 -13.60
CA TRP A 267 12.10 12.10 -13.15
C TRP A 267 11.78 10.81 -13.91
N TRP A 268 10.51 10.49 -14.12
CA TRP A 268 10.05 9.31 -14.86
C TRP A 268 10.49 9.33 -16.33
N ARG A 269 10.39 10.49 -17.00
CA ARG A 269 10.90 10.65 -18.37
C ARG A 269 12.41 10.50 -18.45
N GLU A 270 13.15 11.05 -17.50
CA GLU A 270 14.62 11.03 -17.48
C GLU A 270 15.15 9.62 -17.16
N ASN A 271 14.63 8.99 -16.11
CA ASN A 271 15.16 7.72 -15.59
C ASN A 271 14.59 6.48 -16.28
N TRP A 272 13.38 6.56 -16.83
CA TRP A 272 12.68 5.42 -17.41
C TRP A 272 12.25 5.65 -18.86
N LYS A 273 12.69 6.76 -19.48
CA LYS A 273 12.29 7.17 -20.84
C LYS A 273 10.77 7.28 -21.01
N GLY A 274 10.03 7.43 -19.90
CA GLY A 274 8.58 7.38 -19.86
C GLY A 274 7.96 6.01 -20.22
N ARG A 275 8.75 4.93 -20.20
CA ARG A 275 8.32 3.58 -20.61
C ARG A 275 7.64 2.86 -19.45
N PRO A 276 6.49 2.17 -19.66
CA PRO A 276 5.86 1.39 -18.60
C PRO A 276 6.81 0.31 -18.05
N LEU A 277 6.81 0.09 -16.74
CA LEU A 277 7.63 -0.95 -16.08
C LEU A 277 7.44 -2.37 -16.65
N PHE A 278 6.31 -2.63 -17.30
CA PHE A 278 5.99 -3.91 -17.95
C PHE A 278 6.26 -3.97 -19.47
N GLY A 279 7.12 -3.08 -19.96
CA GLY A 279 7.76 -3.15 -21.29
C GLY A 279 7.00 -2.50 -22.45
N ASP A 280 7.76 -2.10 -23.47
CA ASP A 280 7.32 -1.52 -24.75
C ASP A 280 6.78 -2.57 -25.72
N ASN A 281 5.79 -3.37 -25.33
CA ASN A 281 4.95 -3.91 -26.39
C ASN A 281 3.98 -2.78 -26.77
N GLU A 282 4.29 -2.06 -27.85
CA GLU A 282 3.34 -1.18 -28.53
C GLU A 282 2.00 -1.88 -28.75
N GLU A 283 1.98 -3.20 -28.94
CA GLU A 283 0.77 -4.02 -28.98
C GLU A 283 0.02 -4.09 -27.63
N ARG A 284 0.75 -4.09 -26.51
CA ARG A 284 0.22 -4.11 -25.14
C ARG A 284 -0.21 -2.72 -24.66
N LEU A 285 0.40 -1.66 -25.20
CA LEU A 285 -0.02 -0.26 -25.09
C LEU A 285 -1.22 0.06 -26.01
N LYS A 286 -1.32 -0.55 -27.20
CA LYS A 286 -2.58 -0.59 -27.98
C LYS A 286 -3.68 -1.32 -27.21
N ARG A 287 -3.29 -2.37 -26.45
CA ARG A 287 -4.12 -2.97 -25.40
C ARG A 287 -4.26 -2.14 -24.12
N ARG A 288 -3.72 -0.92 -23.96
CA ARG A 288 -4.21 0.00 -22.90
C ARG A 288 -5.64 0.43 -23.19
N GLY A 289 -6.05 0.48 -24.46
CA GLY A 289 -7.47 0.51 -24.85
C GLY A 289 -8.26 -0.75 -24.46
N SER A 290 -7.55 -1.81 -24.06
CA SER A 290 -8.08 -3.06 -23.51
C SER A 290 -7.42 -3.40 -22.17
N ALA A 291 -7.16 -2.41 -21.30
CA ALA A 291 -7.04 -2.69 -19.88
C ALA A 291 -8.21 -3.63 -19.56
N PRO A 292 -7.97 -4.81 -18.96
CA PRO A 292 -8.98 -5.85 -18.93
C PRO A 292 -10.27 -5.19 -18.42
N LYS A 293 -11.35 -5.33 -19.20
CA LYS A 293 -12.72 -5.05 -18.77
C LYS A 293 -13.06 -6.03 -17.64
N GLN A 294 -12.26 -6.06 -16.58
CA GLN A 294 -12.72 -6.67 -15.36
C GLN A 294 -13.87 -5.78 -14.91
N PRO A 295 -15.01 -6.40 -14.55
CA PRO A 295 -16.14 -5.65 -14.03
C PRO A 295 -15.64 -4.69 -12.93
N LYS A 296 -16.10 -3.42 -12.91
CA LYS A 296 -15.71 -2.42 -11.90
C LYS A 296 -15.75 -2.99 -10.47
N GLU A 297 -16.67 -3.92 -10.28
CA GLU A 297 -16.96 -4.71 -9.08
C GLU A 297 -15.73 -5.50 -8.59
N GLN A 298 -14.91 -6.09 -9.47
CA GLN A 298 -13.82 -6.98 -9.07
C GLN A 298 -12.65 -6.24 -8.39
N TYR A 299 -12.42 -4.97 -8.74
CA TYR A 299 -11.34 -4.16 -8.18
C TYR A 299 -11.71 -3.45 -6.87
N LEU A 300 -12.99 -3.18 -6.67
CA LEU A 300 -13.52 -2.57 -5.45
C LEU A 300 -13.79 -3.62 -4.37
N SER A 301 -13.62 -4.90 -4.66
CA SER A 301 -13.73 -5.95 -3.67
C SER A 301 -12.50 -5.99 -2.76
N TRP A 302 -12.70 -5.58 -1.50
CA TRP A 302 -11.67 -5.74 -0.46
C TRP A 302 -11.23 -7.18 -0.29
N TYR A 303 -12.14 -8.14 -0.54
CA TYR A 303 -11.83 -9.55 -0.43
C TYR A 303 -10.74 -9.97 -1.42
N GLU A 304 -10.94 -9.63 -2.69
CA GLU A 304 -10.04 -9.97 -3.78
C GLU A 304 -8.71 -9.23 -3.69
N SER A 305 -8.73 -7.94 -3.34
CA SER A 305 -7.53 -7.11 -3.35
C SER A 305 -6.69 -7.17 -2.06
N HIS A 306 -7.28 -7.59 -0.94
CA HIS A 306 -6.65 -7.53 0.39
C HIS A 306 -6.99 -8.74 1.29
N VAL A 307 -8.27 -8.96 1.65
CA VAL A 307 -8.65 -9.85 2.76
C VAL A 307 -8.15 -11.28 2.54
N LYS A 308 -8.30 -11.85 1.33
CA LYS A 308 -7.89 -13.24 1.06
C LYS A 308 -6.38 -13.48 1.25
N ASN A 309 -5.57 -12.43 1.15
CA ASN A 309 -4.11 -12.48 1.29
C ASN A 309 -3.63 -11.92 2.65
N CYS A 310 -4.52 -11.36 3.47
CA CYS A 310 -4.22 -10.79 4.77
C CYS A 310 -4.62 -11.77 5.88
N HIS A 311 -3.64 -12.36 6.58
CA HIS A 311 -3.91 -13.32 7.66
C HIS A 311 -4.86 -12.75 8.73
N THR A 312 -4.68 -11.48 9.11
CA THR A 312 -5.49 -10.80 10.13
C THR A 312 -6.95 -10.68 9.69
N CYS A 313 -7.20 -10.08 8.52
CA CYS A 313 -8.57 -9.86 8.03
C CYS A 313 -9.26 -11.16 7.63
N TYR A 314 -8.54 -12.09 6.99
CA TYR A 314 -9.07 -13.41 6.66
C TYR A 314 -9.51 -14.17 7.92
N SER A 315 -8.68 -14.15 8.97
CA SER A 315 -9.03 -14.80 10.25
C SER A 315 -10.27 -14.19 10.89
N VAL A 316 -10.43 -12.87 10.83
CA VAL A 316 -11.62 -12.16 11.33
C VAL A 316 -12.86 -12.53 10.53
N LEU A 317 -12.77 -12.56 9.20
CA LEU A 317 -13.86 -13.01 8.33
C LEU A 317 -14.30 -14.44 8.68
N ARG A 318 -13.35 -15.38 8.81
CA ARG A 318 -13.64 -16.78 9.17
C ARG A 318 -14.26 -16.92 10.55
N ARG A 319 -13.85 -16.09 11.52
CA ARG A 319 -14.49 -16.03 12.85
C ARG A 319 -15.90 -15.48 12.77
N ALA A 320 -16.12 -14.42 12.00
CA ALA A 320 -17.46 -13.86 11.78
C ALA A 320 -18.39 -14.88 11.13
N GLU A 321 -17.95 -15.62 10.10
CA GLU A 321 -18.73 -16.70 9.48
C GLU A 321 -19.12 -17.80 10.50
N LYS A 322 -18.20 -18.17 11.40
CA LYS A 322 -18.48 -19.13 12.48
C LYS A 322 -19.48 -18.56 13.48
N VAL A 323 -19.29 -17.32 13.94
CA VAL A 323 -20.20 -16.66 14.89
C VAL A 323 -21.60 -16.54 14.29
N LYS A 324 -21.73 -16.16 13.01
CA LYS A 324 -23.03 -16.13 12.31
C LYS A 324 -23.73 -17.47 12.38
N LYS A 325 -23.04 -18.56 12.05
CA LYS A 325 -23.59 -19.94 12.11
C LYS A 325 -23.96 -20.37 13.53
N LEU A 326 -23.10 -20.09 14.51
CA LEU A 326 -23.30 -20.51 15.90
C LEU A 326 -24.29 -19.61 16.67
N SER A 327 -24.55 -18.40 16.20
CA SER A 327 -25.48 -17.47 16.86
C SER A 327 -26.87 -18.07 17.06
N LEU A 328 -27.33 -18.92 16.14
CA LEU A 328 -28.60 -19.64 16.25
C LEU A 328 -28.65 -20.57 17.48
N LEU A 329 -27.52 -21.14 17.89
CA LEU A 329 -27.45 -22.00 19.08
C LEU A 329 -27.61 -21.20 20.38
N LEU A 330 -27.17 -19.93 20.41
CA LEU A 330 -27.28 -19.05 21.59
C LEU A 330 -28.74 -18.73 21.95
N ALA A 331 -29.63 -18.72 20.95
CA ALA A 331 -31.06 -18.50 21.18
C ALA A 331 -31.80 -19.78 21.58
N LEU A 332 -31.35 -20.94 21.08
CA LEU A 332 -31.98 -22.22 21.36
C LEU A 332 -31.59 -22.75 22.76
N ALA A 333 -30.36 -22.54 23.20
CA ALA A 333 -29.87 -23.13 24.46
C ALA A 333 -30.72 -22.75 25.70
N PRO A 334 -31.11 -21.48 25.95
CA PRO A 334 -31.95 -21.13 27.10
C PRO A 334 -33.38 -21.69 27.00
N ILE A 335 -33.88 -21.90 25.77
CA ILE A 335 -35.19 -22.50 25.50
C ILE A 335 -35.14 -24.00 25.79
N THR A 336 -34.14 -24.70 25.26
CA THR A 336 -33.98 -26.15 25.41
C THR A 336 -33.63 -26.56 26.84
N LEU A 337 -32.92 -25.71 27.58
CA LEU A 337 -32.54 -25.94 28.97
C LEU A 337 -33.62 -25.50 29.98
N GLY A 338 -34.79 -25.06 29.52
CA GLY A 338 -35.89 -24.66 30.41
C GLY A 338 -35.58 -23.43 31.28
N MET A 339 -34.63 -22.59 30.88
CA MET A 339 -34.19 -21.45 31.69
C MET A 339 -35.30 -20.40 31.85
N SER A 340 -35.17 -19.53 32.86
CA SER A 340 -36.15 -18.47 33.15
C SER A 340 -36.27 -17.45 32.01
N TRP A 341 -37.37 -16.69 32.01
CA TRP A 341 -37.67 -15.66 31.01
C TRP A 341 -36.49 -14.70 30.74
N HIS A 342 -35.80 -14.25 31.79
CA HIS A 342 -34.67 -13.32 31.66
C HIS A 342 -33.51 -13.92 30.84
N TYR A 343 -33.20 -15.21 31.02
CA TYR A 343 -32.16 -15.90 30.24
C TYR A 343 -32.58 -16.11 28.78
N ARG A 344 -33.86 -16.32 28.51
CA ARG A 344 -34.39 -16.43 27.14
C ARG A 344 -34.29 -15.09 26.39
N VAL A 345 -34.69 -14.00 27.05
CA VAL A 345 -34.56 -12.64 26.49
C VAL A 345 -33.08 -12.26 26.29
N GLY A 346 -32.23 -12.54 27.28
CA GLY A 346 -30.78 -12.31 27.17
C GLY A 346 -30.13 -13.12 26.03
N GLY A 347 -30.49 -14.40 25.87
CA GLY A 347 -30.03 -15.26 24.79
C GLY A 347 -30.45 -14.76 23.41
N LEU A 348 -31.71 -14.29 23.27
CA LEU A 348 -32.19 -13.66 22.04
C LEU A 348 -31.41 -12.37 21.72
N ALA A 349 -31.20 -11.50 22.70
CA ALA A 349 -30.45 -10.26 22.52
C ALA A 349 -28.99 -10.53 22.10
N LEU A 350 -28.32 -11.50 22.74
CA LEU A 350 -26.97 -11.93 22.37
C LEU A 350 -26.92 -12.53 20.96
N MET A 351 -27.90 -13.35 20.59
CA MET A 351 -28.01 -13.93 19.25
C MET A 351 -28.15 -12.82 18.20
N LEU A 352 -29.03 -11.84 18.41
CA LEU A 352 -29.21 -10.71 17.50
C LEU A 352 -27.94 -9.86 17.38
N ALA A 353 -27.29 -9.54 18.50
CA ALA A 353 -26.04 -8.78 18.50
C ALA A 353 -24.90 -9.53 17.78
N ALA A 354 -24.72 -10.81 18.08
CA ALA A 354 -23.70 -11.66 17.45
C ALA A 354 -23.96 -11.81 15.95
N ARG A 355 -25.22 -12.00 15.56
CA ARG A 355 -25.62 -12.13 14.16
C ARG A 355 -25.41 -10.82 13.40
N PHE A 356 -25.90 -9.70 13.93
CA PHE A 356 -25.74 -8.39 13.29
C PHE A 356 -24.26 -8.01 13.12
N GLY A 357 -23.46 -8.15 14.19
CA GLY A 357 -22.03 -7.83 14.14
C GLY A 357 -21.26 -8.72 13.17
N SER A 358 -21.54 -10.03 13.15
CA SER A 358 -20.89 -10.95 12.21
C SER A 358 -21.35 -10.72 10.77
N GLU A 359 -22.62 -10.42 10.53
CA GLU A 359 -23.15 -10.08 9.20
C GLU A 359 -22.49 -8.82 8.65
N LYS A 360 -22.32 -7.77 9.45
CA LYS A 360 -21.62 -6.55 9.01
C LYS A 360 -20.16 -6.80 8.65
N ILE A 361 -19.45 -7.63 9.42
CA ILE A 361 -18.07 -8.01 9.07
C ILE A 361 -18.02 -8.79 7.74
N ILE A 362 -18.93 -9.75 7.56
CA ILE A 362 -19.00 -10.57 6.33
C ILE A 362 -19.39 -9.70 5.13
N GLU A 363 -20.32 -8.76 5.29
CA GLU A 363 -20.75 -7.82 4.25
C GLU A 363 -19.62 -6.90 3.80
N MET A 364 -18.72 -6.50 4.71
CA MET A 364 -17.58 -5.63 4.38
C MET A 364 -16.36 -6.40 3.86
N MET A 365 -16.05 -7.57 4.43
CA MET A 365 -14.81 -8.29 4.15
C MET A 365 -14.99 -9.51 3.26
N GLY A 366 -16.23 -9.93 3.01
CA GLY A 366 -16.53 -11.13 2.24
C GLY A 366 -16.47 -10.91 0.72
N PRO A 367 -16.52 -11.99 -0.07
CA PRO A 367 -16.41 -11.93 -1.53
C PRO A 367 -17.51 -11.11 -2.22
N GLY A 368 -18.68 -10.97 -1.58
CA GLY A 368 -19.80 -10.19 -2.09
C GLY A 368 -19.71 -8.68 -1.82
N HIS A 369 -18.67 -8.22 -1.11
CA HIS A 369 -18.44 -6.80 -0.93
C HIS A 369 -17.86 -6.19 -2.19
N HIS A 370 -18.49 -5.12 -2.65
CA HIS A 370 -17.93 -4.19 -3.63
C HIS A 370 -18.01 -2.81 -3.01
N ALA A 371 -16.88 -2.15 -2.79
CA ALA A 371 -16.89 -0.76 -2.37
C ALA A 371 -17.63 0.05 -3.44
N GLU A 372 -18.59 0.88 -3.04
CA GLU A 372 -19.11 1.88 -3.96
C GLU A 372 -18.03 2.94 -4.17
N PRO A 373 -17.74 3.37 -5.41
CA PRO A 373 -16.94 4.56 -5.61
C PRO A 373 -17.58 5.67 -4.78
N SER A 374 -16.80 6.44 -4.03
CA SER A 374 -17.32 7.67 -3.44
C SER A 374 -17.63 8.62 -4.59
N VAL A 375 -18.83 8.51 -5.14
CA VAL A 375 -19.37 9.48 -6.08
C VAL A 375 -19.74 10.69 -5.24
N ALA A 376 -18.88 11.71 -5.30
CA ALA A 376 -19.19 13.06 -4.88
C ALA A 376 -18.85 14.02 -6.02
#